data_AF-A0A4R2T6U3-F1
#
_entry.id   AF-A0A4R2T6U3-F1
#
_cell.length_a   1.000
_cell.length_b   1.000
_cell.length_c   1.000
_cell.angle_alpha   90.00
_cell.angle_beta   90.00
_cell.angle_gamma   90.00
#
_symmetry.space_group_name_H-M   'P 1'
#
loop_
_entity.id
_entity.type
_entity.pdbx_description
1 polymer ?
#
loop_
_entity_poly.entity_id
_entity_poly.type
_entity_poly.pdbx_seq_one_letter_code
_entity_poly.pdbx_strand_id
1 'polypeptide(L)' 'MPTKTMADVARLNALLDEALALADALQMPLAAIHIDQALSQLSLDVVPA' A
#
# COMPACT_ATOMS: atom_id res chain seq x y z
N MET A 1 13.26 3.88 16.05
CA MET A 1 12.05 3.19 15.59
C MET A 1 10.94 4.23 15.55
N PRO A 2 10.60 4.83 14.39
CA PRO A 2 9.38 5.62 14.35
C PRO A 2 8.25 4.64 14.62
N THR A 3 7.55 4.81 15.74
CA THR A 3 6.31 4.10 16.02
C THR A 3 5.36 4.47 14.89
N LYS A 4 5.30 3.64 13.84
CA LYS A 4 4.26 3.74 12.80
C LYS A 4 2.94 3.61 13.54
N THR A 5 2.23 4.72 13.68
CA THR A 5 0.95 4.69 14.36
C THR A 5 -0.05 3.99 13.45
N MET A 6 -1.09 3.35 14.00
CA MET A 6 -2.13 2.74 13.16
C MET A 6 -2.77 3.76 12.21
N ALA A 7 -2.78 5.05 12.59
CA ALA A 7 -3.19 6.15 11.72
C ALA A 7 -2.25 6.37 10.53
N ASP A 8 -0.93 6.22 10.70
CA ASP A 8 0.03 6.31 9.60
C ASP A 8 -0.12 5.14 8.63
N VAL A 9 -0.41 3.95 9.15
CA VAL A 9 -0.65 2.75 8.34
C VAL A 9 -1.93 2.90 7.53
N ALA A 10 -3.03 3.35 8.15
CA ALA A 10 -4.29 3.59 7.44
C ALA A 10 -4.15 4.66 6.34
N ARG A 11 -3.42 5.74 6.62
CA ARG A 11 -3.11 6.79 5.64
C ARG A 11 -2.27 6.25 4.48
N LEU A 12 -1.27 5.44 4.78
CA LEU A 12 -0.42 4.82 3.77
C LEU A 12 -1.22 3.85 2.89
N ASN A 13 -2.12 3.06 3.47
CA ASN A 13 -2.99 2.15 2.72
C ASN A 13 -3.85 2.91 1.71
N ALA A 14 -4.51 3.99 2.15
CA ALA A 14 -5.33 4.82 1.27
C ALA A 14 -4.53 5.45 0.10
N LEU A 15 -3.30 5.90 0.36
CA LEU A 15 -2.43 6.44 -0.68
C LEU A 15 -1.99 5.37 -1.70
N LEU A 16 -1.75 4.14 -1.23
CA LEU A 16 -1.40 3.03 -2.11
C LEU A 16 -2.59 2.59 -2.97
N ASP A 17 -3.81 2.60 -2.43
CA ASP A 17 -5.04 2.33 -3.19
C ASP A 17 -5.25 3.37 -4.31
N GLU A 18 -5.06 4.66 -4.01
CA GLU A 18 -5.12 5.72 -5.03
C GLU A 18 -4.02 5.56 -6.09
N ALA A 19 -2.80 5.21 -5.67
CA ALA A 19 -1.68 4.99 -6.58
C ALA A 19 -1.94 3.78 -7.50
N LEU A 20 -2.59 2.73 -7.01
CA LEU A 20 -2.94 1.55 -7.80
C LEU A 20 -3.95 1.92 -8.89
N ALA A 21 -5.01 2.63 -8.52
CA ALA A 21 -6.01 3.10 -9.49
C ALA A 21 -5.40 4.01 -10.56
N LEU A 22 -4.43 4.86 -10.18
CA LEU A 22 -3.69 5.69 -11.11
C LEU A 22 -2.77 4.86 -12.03
N ALA A 23 -2.08 3.86 -11.50
CA ALA A 23 -1.22 2.97 -12.28
C ALA A 23 -2.03 2.19 -13.33
N ASP A 24 -3.22 1.72 -12.97
CA ASP A 24 -4.15 1.06 -13.90
C ASP A 24 -4.63 2.04 -14.98
N ALA A 25 -5.02 3.26 -14.60
CA ALA A 25 -5.47 4.29 -15.54
C ALA A 25 -4.37 4.69 -16.55
N LEU A 26 -3.12 4.71 -16.11
CA LEU A 26 -1.95 5.01 -16.95
C LEU A 26 -1.40 3.79 -17.70
N GLN A 27 -2.02 2.61 -17.55
CA GLN A 27 -1.54 1.34 -18.10
C GLN A 27 -0.07 1.06 -17.74
N MET A 28 0.28 1.25 -16.47
CA MET A 28 1.61 1.00 -15.92
C MET A 28 1.63 -0.31 -15.11
N PRO A 29 1.65 -1.48 -15.77
CA PRO A 29 1.47 -2.77 -15.11
C PRO A 29 2.56 -3.09 -14.08
N LEU A 30 3.81 -2.67 -14.33
CA LEU A 30 4.89 -2.87 -13.36
C LEU A 30 4.67 -2.05 -12.09
N ALA A 31 4.17 -0.82 -12.21
CA ALA A 31 3.85 0.01 -11.05
C ALA A 31 2.70 -0.60 -10.24
N ALA A 32 1.63 -1.05 -10.92
CA ALA A 32 0.50 -1.73 -10.27
C ALA A 32 0.94 -2.98 -9.50
N ILE A 33 1.79 -3.82 -10.09
CA ILE A 33 2.35 -5.02 -9.41
C ILE A 33 3.11 -4.63 -8.14
N HIS A 34 3.96 -3.60 -8.19
CA HIS A 34 4.73 -3.19 -7.03
C HIS A 34 3.86 -2.56 -5.93
N ILE A 35 2.80 -1.84 -6.30
CA ILE A 35 1.85 -1.25 -5.36
C ILE A 35 1.02 -2.35 -4.67
N ASP A 36 0.56 -3.35 -5.42
CA ASP A 36 -0.17 -4.51 -4.88
C ASP A 36 0.69 -5.33 -3.90
N GLN A 37 1.98 -5.52 -4.23
CA GLN A 37 2.94 -6.13 -3.31
C GLN A 37 3.12 -5.32 -2.02
N ALA A 38 3.17 -3.99 -2.11
CA ALA A 38 3.28 -3.12 -0.94
C ALA A 38 2.03 -3.19 -0.04
N LEU A 39 0.83 -3.21 -0.62
CA LEU A 39 -0.44 -3.38 0.09
C LEU A 39 -0.50 -4.74 0.82
N SER A 40 -0.05 -5.81 0.15
CA SER A 40 0.01 -7.15 0.73
C SER A 40 0.98 -7.20 1.93
N GLN A 41 2.14 -6.56 1.85
CA GLN A 41 3.09 -6.48 2.96
C GLN A 41 2.56 -5.64 4.13
N LEU A 42 1.86 -4.54 3.85
CA LEU A 42 1.22 -3.72 4.88
C LEU A 42 0.22 -4.53 5.71
N SER A 43 -0.56 -5.39 5.05
CA SER A 43 -1.54 -6.26 5.70
C SER A 43 -0.89 -7.29 6.62
N LEU A 44 0.28 -7.82 6.24
CA LEU A 44 1.06 -8.77 7.05
C LEU A 44 1.69 -8.12 8.29
N ASP A 45 2.10 -6.84 8.20
CA ASP A 45 2.65 -6.10 9.35
C ASP A 45 1.58 -5.68 10.38
N VAL A 46 0.30 -5.64 9.98
CA VAL A 46 -0.82 -5.21 10.85
C VAL A 46 -1.49 -6.37 11.58
N VAL A 47 -1.41 -7.60 11.06
CA VAL A 47 -1.92 -8.79 11.73
C VAL A 47 -0.79 -9.39 12.58
N PRO A 48 -0.80 -9.24 13.91
CA PRO A 48 0.18 -9.93 14.75
C PRO A 48 -0.09 -11.44 14.68
N ALA A 49 0.98 -12.21 14.49
CA ALA A 49 0.99 -13.67 14.53
C ALA A 49 0.46 -14.24 15.86
#